data_AF-A0A349CJV5-F1
#
_entry.id   AF-A0A349CJV5-F1
#
_cell.length_a   1.000
_cell.length_b   1.000
_cell.length_c   1.000
_cell.angle_alpha   90.00
_cell.angle_beta   90.00
_cell.angle_gamma   90.00
#
_symmetry.space_group_name_H-M   'P 1'
#
loop_
_entity.id
_entity.type
_entity.pdbx_description
1 polymer ?
#
loop_
_entity_poly.entity_id
_entity_poly.type
_entity_poly.pdbx_seq_one_letter_code
_entity_poly.pdbx_strand_id
1 'polypeptide(L)'
;MDVLKTIVQYIKENHPEAGLPEADGICYKVDSDSRRKLGYSRSVYSGGGWDISIGRPVTPEKVYNVKAEYDNGDIVWVGRVINGKVEEKSYENNSCR
;
A
#
# COMPACT_ATOMS: atom_id res chain seq x y z
N MET A 1 -11.58 1.97 10.39
CA MET A 1 -10.46 1.06 10.11
C MET A 1 -9.51 1.77 9.18
N ASP A 2 -8.28 1.98 9.63
CA ASP A 2 -7.27 2.68 8.86
C ASP A 2 -6.49 1.67 8.03
N VAL A 3 -6.81 1.61 6.74
CA VAL A 3 -6.22 0.65 5.79
C VAL A 3 -4.70 0.80 5.73
N LEU A 4 -4.19 2.04 5.78
CA LEU A 4 -2.75 2.32 5.75
C LEU A 4 -2.06 1.69 6.96
N LYS A 5 -2.57 1.96 8.16
CA LYS A 5 -2.02 1.41 9.41
C LYS A 5 -2.03 -0.12 9.41
N THR A 6 -3.09 -0.73 8.91
CA THR A 6 -3.20 -2.19 8.77
C THR A 6 -2.15 -2.78 7.82
N ILE A 7 -1.91 -2.15 6.67
CA ILE A 7 -0.87 -2.59 5.71
C ILE A 7 0.52 -2.45 6.31
N VAL A 8 0.82 -1.27 6.86
CA VAL A 8 2.15 -0.97 7.42
C VAL A 8 2.49 -1.96 8.54
N GLN A 9 1.53 -2.22 9.44
CA GLN A 9 1.71 -3.20 10.50
C GLN A 9 1.95 -4.61 9.94
N TYR A 10 1.15 -5.05 8.97
CA TYR A 10 1.31 -6.37 8.35
C TYR A 10 2.69 -6.56 7.72
N ILE A 11 3.17 -5.60 6.93
CA ILE A 11 4.48 -5.74 6.28
C ILE A 11 5.59 -5.69 7.33
N LYS A 12 5.48 -4.89 8.40
CA LYS A 12 6.49 -4.89 9.48
C LYS A 12 6.54 -6.22 10.26
N GLU A 13 5.40 -6.89 10.42
CA GLU A 13 5.32 -8.18 11.11
C GLU A 13 5.81 -9.35 10.23
N ASN A 14 5.59 -9.31 8.91
CA ASN A 14 5.90 -10.42 7.99
C ASN A 14 7.20 -10.21 7.20
N HIS A 15 7.61 -8.96 6.97
CA HIS A 15 8.78 -8.54 6.21
C HIS A 15 9.56 -7.43 6.96
N PRO A 16 10.10 -7.71 8.15
CA PRO A 16 10.86 -6.72 8.94
C PRO A 16 12.05 -6.14 8.17
N GLU A 17 12.63 -6.90 7.23
CA GLU A 17 13.71 -6.46 6.34
C GLU A 17 13.32 -5.32 5.39
N ALA A 18 12.02 -5.09 5.19
CA ALA A 18 11.52 -3.98 4.39
C ALA A 18 11.73 -2.61 5.06
N GLY A 19 11.98 -2.56 6.36
CA GLY A 19 12.36 -1.31 7.05
C GLY A 19 11.30 -0.19 6.98
N LEU A 20 10.01 -0.55 6.88
CA LEU A 20 8.93 0.43 6.79
C LEU A 20 8.89 1.37 8.00
N PRO A 21 8.73 2.69 7.77
CA PRO A 21 8.50 3.63 8.86
C PRO A 21 7.16 3.35 9.56
N GLU A 22 6.95 3.98 10.72
CA GLU A 22 5.61 4.02 11.32
C GLU A 22 4.61 4.66 10.36
N ALA A 23 3.35 4.21 10.41
CA ALA A 23 2.28 4.73 9.54
C ALA A 23 2.12 6.26 9.68
N ASP A 24 2.35 6.80 10.88
CA ASP A 24 2.29 8.24 11.16
C ASP A 24 3.41 9.04 10.47
N GLY A 25 4.48 8.36 10.03
CA GLY A 25 5.57 8.93 9.22
C GLY A 25 5.29 8.93 7.71
N ILE A 26 4.14 8.40 7.27
CA ILE A 26 3.76 8.32 5.85
C ILE A 26 2.70 9.38 5.56
N CYS A 27 3.08 10.37 4.75
CA CYS A 27 2.23 11.51 4.44
C CYS A 27 1.32 11.22 3.25
N TYR A 28 0.10 11.75 3.27
CA TYR A 28 -0.79 11.69 2.11
C TYR A 28 -0.23 12.49 0.94
N LYS A 29 -0.18 11.87 -0.24
CA LYS A 29 0.17 12.49 -1.51
C LYS A 29 -1.10 12.57 -2.35
N VAL A 30 -1.50 13.78 -2.73
CA VAL A 30 -2.64 13.98 -3.63
C VAL A 30 -2.28 13.35 -4.97
N ASP A 31 -2.93 12.24 -5.29
CA ASP A 31 -2.83 11.64 -6.61
C ASP A 31 -3.76 12.40 -7.56
N SER A 32 -3.18 13.25 -8.40
CA SER A 32 -3.87 13.93 -9.49
C SER A 32 -3.99 13.02 -10.71
N ASP A 33 -4.39 11.75 -10.54
CA ASP A 33 -4.64 10.88 -11.68
C ASP A 33 -5.91 11.37 -12.39
N SER A 34 -5.69 12.07 -13.52
CA SER A 34 -6.73 12.60 -14.41
C SER A 34 -7.56 11.49 -15.05
N ARG A 35 -7.14 10.22 -14.91
CA ARG A 35 -7.87 9.03 -15.36
C ARG A 35 -8.78 8.50 -14.24
N ARG A 36 -9.77 9.31 -13.86
CA ARG A 36 -10.86 8.87 -12.97
C ARG A 36 -11.63 7.73 -13.64
N LYS A 37 -11.32 6.48 -13.29
CA LYS A 37 -12.22 5.36 -13.57
C LYS A 37 -13.49 5.56 -12.74
N LEU A 38 -14.65 5.63 -13.40
CA LEU A 38 -15.93 5.71 -12.71
C LEU A 38 -16.05 4.52 -11.74
N GLY A 39 -16.40 4.80 -10.48
CA GLY A 39 -16.48 3.77 -9.45
C GLY A 39 -15.13 3.31 -8.89
N TYR A 40 -14.05 4.09 -9.04
CA TYR A 40 -12.75 3.77 -8.45
C TYR A 40 -12.04 5.03 -7.95
N SER A 41 -11.55 5.01 -6.72
CA SER A 41 -10.68 6.07 -6.18
C SER A 41 -9.33 5.49 -5.77
N ARG A 42 -8.26 6.26 -5.95
CA ARG A 42 -6.90 5.89 -5.52
C ARG A 42 -6.37 6.94 -4.57
N SER A 43 -5.69 6.50 -3.53
CA SER A 43 -4.97 7.34 -2.58
C SER A 43 -3.51 6.91 -2.58
N VAL A 44 -2.58 7.85 -2.65
CA VAL A 44 -1.14 7.55 -2.58
C VAL A 44 -0.60 8.18 -1.29
N TYR A 45 0.28 7.48 -0.61
CA TYR A 45 0.94 7.91 0.61
C TYR A 45 2.44 7.72 0.44
N SER A 46 3.24 8.71 0.84
CA SER A 46 4.69 8.67 0.67
C SER A 46 5.41 9.02 1.97
N GLY A 47 6.46 8.27 2.31
CA GLY A 47 7.27 8.53 3.50
C GLY A 47 8.41 7.53 3.67
N GLY A 48 9.60 8.01 4.05
CA GLY A 48 10.77 7.15 4.30
C GLY A 48 11.15 6.26 3.12
N GLY A 49 11.12 6.77 1.89
CA GLY A 49 11.43 6.01 0.67
C GLY A 49 10.30 5.14 0.13
N TRP A 50 9.18 5.02 0.86
CA TRP A 50 8.01 4.25 0.46
C TRP A 50 6.96 5.09 -0.27
N ASP A 51 6.37 4.52 -1.31
CA ASP A 51 5.16 4.95 -1.99
C ASP A 51 4.07 3.86 -1.86
N ILE A 52 3.01 4.15 -1.11
CA ILE A 52 1.89 3.23 -0.84
C ILE A 52 0.64 3.72 -1.57
N SER A 53 0.20 2.94 -2.54
CA SER A 53 -1.02 3.15 -3.32
C SER A 53 -2.17 2.29 -2.81
N ILE A 54 -3.28 2.92 -2.42
CA ILE A 54 -4.51 2.25 -1.99
C ILE A 54 -5.63 2.55 -2.99
N GLY A 55 -6.06 1.51 -3.70
CA GLY A 55 -7.20 1.51 -4.61
C GLY A 55 -8.50 1.10 -3.91
N ARG A 56 -9.54 1.91 -4.10
CA ARG A 56 -10.87 1.76 -3.49
C ARG A 56 -11.93 1.61 -4.61
N PRO A 57 -12.21 0.38 -5.07
CA PRO A 57 -13.36 0.13 -5.93
C PRO A 57 -14.67 0.43 -5.18
N VAL A 58 -15.67 0.94 -5.90
CA VAL A 58 -17.03 1.15 -5.40
C VAL A 58 -17.79 -0.18 -5.56
N THR A 59 -17.48 -1.11 -4.66
CA THR A 59 -18.14 -2.43 -4.57
C THR A 59 -18.88 -2.56 -3.24
N PRO A 60 -19.95 -3.39 -3.16
CA PRO A 60 -20.63 -3.70 -1.89
C PRO A 60 -19.67 -4.28 -0.84
N GLU A 61 -18.68 -5.05 -1.30
CA GLU A 61 -17.61 -5.56 -0.47
C GLU A 61 -16.51 -4.51 -0.27
N LYS A 62 -16.04 -4.35 0.97
CA LYS A 62 -14.94 -3.45 1.32
C LYS A 62 -13.60 -4.12 0.96
N VAL A 63 -13.29 -4.09 -0.33
CA VAL A 63 -12.04 -4.60 -0.89
C VAL A 63 -11.15 -3.41 -1.23
N TYR A 64 -9.96 -3.36 -0.64
CA TYR A 64 -8.95 -2.35 -0.95
C TYR A 64 -7.77 -3.04 -1.64
N ASN A 65 -7.41 -2.62 -2.86
CA ASN A 65 -6.19 -3.11 -3.51
C ASN A 65 -5.02 -2.22 -3.11
N VAL A 66 -3.88 -2.82 -2.80
CA VAL A 66 -2.75 -2.10 -2.23
C VAL A 66 -1.47 -2.47 -2.96
N LYS A 67 -0.67 -1.46 -3.28
CA LYS A 67 0.72 -1.62 -3.72
C LYS A 67 1.60 -0.72 -2.87
N ALA A 68 2.60 -1.28 -2.21
CA ALA A 68 3.65 -0.52 -1.53
C ALA A 68 4.97 -0.74 -2.26
N GLU A 69 5.69 0.33 -2.55
CA GLU A 69 6.93 0.31 -3.31
C GLU A 69 7.99 1.14 -2.57
N TYR A 70 9.19 0.57 -2.40
CA TYR A 70 10.35 1.25 -1.82
C TYR A 70 11.36 1.57 -2.93
N ASP A 71 11.96 2.77 -2.88
CA ASP A 71 13.04 3.22 -3.78
C ASP A 71 12.86 2.78 -5.24
N ASN A 72 11.72 3.13 -5.85
CA ASN A 72 11.37 2.82 -7.25
C ASN A 72 11.38 1.32 -7.63
N GLY A 73 11.10 0.42 -6.67
CA GLY A 73 10.92 -1.00 -6.94
C GLY A 73 12.00 -1.91 -6.37
N ASP A 74 12.90 -1.37 -5.56
CA ASP A 74 13.83 -2.16 -4.77
C ASP A 74 13.08 -3.14 -3.86
N ILE A 75 11.97 -2.70 -3.27
CA ILE A 75 11.03 -3.58 -2.60
C ILE A 75 9.63 -3.30 -3.13
N VAL A 76 8.91 -4.34 -3.51
CA VAL A 76 7.53 -4.25 -3.99
C VAL A 76 6.66 -5.22 -3.23
N TRP A 77 5.68 -4.69 -2.51
CA TRP A 77 4.63 -5.46 -1.86
C TRP A 77 3.28 -5.19 -2.53
N VAL A 78 2.56 -6.25 -2.87
CA VAL A 78 1.21 -6.18 -3.44
C VAL A 78 0.28 -7.04 -2.62
N GLY A 79 -0.85 -6.46 -2.23
CA GLY A 79 -1.86 -7.18 -1.48
C GLY A 79 -3.22 -6.52 -1.53
N ARG A 80 -4.12 -7.03 -0.69
CA ARG A 80 -5.48 -6.55 -0.55
C ARG A 80 -5.88 -6.50 0.91
N VAL A 81 -6.80 -5.59 1.24
CA VAL A 81 -7.51 -5.60 2.52
C VAL A 81 -8.97 -5.91 2.25
N ILE A 82 -9.45 -7.06 2.71
CA ILE A 82 -10.84 -7.53 2.52
C ILE A 82 -11.50 -7.62 3.89
N ASN A 83 -12.51 -6.80 4.13
CA ASN A 83 -13.21 -6.74 5.43
C ASN A 83 -12.25 -6.59 6.63
N GLY A 84 -11.12 -5.91 6.41
CA GLY A 84 -10.10 -5.67 7.43
C GLY A 84 -9.03 -6.74 7.60
N LYS A 85 -9.08 -7.82 6.83
CA LYS A 85 -8.01 -8.83 6.78
C LYS A 85 -7.08 -8.52 5.63
N VAL A 86 -5.77 -8.60 5.88
CA VAL A 86 -4.75 -8.45 4.85
C VAL A 86 -4.56 -9.78 4.13
N GLU A 87 -4.58 -9.74 2.81
CA GLU A 87 -4.23 -10.83 1.91
C GLU A 87 -3.02 -10.36 1.09
N GLU A 88 -1.85 -10.89 1.39
CA GLU A 88 -0.67 -10.70 0.55
C GLU A 88 -0.80 -11.49 -0.76
N LYS A 89 -0.39 -10.87 -1.86
CA LYS A 89 -0.35 -11.52 -3.17
C LYS A 89 1.07 -11.76 -3.66
N SER A 90 1.95 -10.81 -3.42
CA SER A 90 3.36 -10.91 -3.78
C SER A 90 4.20 -9.97 -2.95
N TYR A 91 5.42 -10.41 -2.70
CA TYR A 91 6.48 -9.61 -2.11
C TYR A 91 7.76 -9.88 -2.91
N GLU A 92 8.40 -8.82 -3.38
CA GLU A 92 9.66 -8.86 -4.13
C GLU A 92 10.67 -7.95 -3.44
N ASN A 93 11.86 -8.48 -3.19
CA ASN A 93 13.00 -7.73 -2.67
C ASN A 93 14.16 -7.86 -3.67
N ASN A 94 14.37 -6.80 -4.44
CA ASN A 94 15.39 -6.67 -5.49
C ASN A 94 16.66 -5.98 -5.00
N SER A 95 16.75 -5.59 -3.72
CA SER A 95 17.86 -4.82 -3.15
C SER A 95 19.21 -5.57 -3.14
N CYS A 96 19.22 -6.86 -3.47
CA CYS A 96 20.42 -7.71 -3.56
C CYS A 96 20.98 -7.85 -4.99
N ARG A 97 20.50 -7.07 -5.97
CA ARG A 97 20.89 -7.19 -7.37
C ARG A 97 22.01 -6.25 -7.79
#